data_AF-A0A4Q1JII6-F1
#
_entry.id   AF-A0A4Q1JII6-F1
#
_cell.length_a   1.000
_cell.length_b   1.000
_cell.length_c   1.000
_cell.angle_alpha   90.00
_cell.angle_beta   90.00
_cell.angle_gamma   90.00
#
_symmetry.space_group_name_H-M   'P 1'
#
loop_
_entity.id
_entity.type
_entity.pdbx_description
1 polymer ?
#
loop_
_entity_poly.entity_id
_entity_poly.type
_entity_poly.pdbx_seq_one_letter_code
_entity_poly.pdbx_strand_id
1 'polypeptide(L)'
;MKRNLLSLLTVIIMLLLSVASFGQKCKYEKDELDPMSGERTRICKISLNHPNNIIKGYLKFHRAGNNYELELGIRYQSKRSFKIPQGTEMKIKLEDGTIVSFLSNKDIFPNFTVLDPTIFTHYQVFYKCTKEDIERISGTGFSVVQSEFVDQKLTFTVKKKKIAETAHKAKCILSD
;
A
#
# COMPACT_ATOMS: atom_id res chain seq x y z
N MET A 1 18.69 -8.25 55.31
CA MET A 1 17.47 -8.46 54.48
C MET A 1 17.12 -7.33 53.51
N LYS A 2 17.47 -6.04 53.74
CA LYS A 2 17.07 -4.91 52.86
C LYS A 2 17.75 -4.87 51.46
N ARG A 3 18.94 -5.47 51.27
CA ARG A 3 19.66 -5.48 49.97
C ARG A 3 18.98 -6.33 48.88
N ASN A 4 18.23 -7.37 49.26
CA ASN A 4 17.58 -8.26 48.29
C ASN A 4 16.26 -7.67 47.76
N LEU A 5 15.60 -6.80 48.54
CA LEU A 5 14.36 -6.14 48.13
C LEU A 5 14.61 -5.07 47.05
N LEU A 6 15.74 -4.36 47.15
CA LEU A 6 16.11 -3.32 46.19
C LEU A 6 16.46 -3.90 44.81
N SER A 7 17.17 -5.04 44.79
CA SER A 7 17.52 -5.77 43.56
C SER A 7 16.29 -6.33 42.84
N LEU A 8 15.32 -6.86 43.59
CA LEU A 8 14.07 -7.38 43.04
C LEU A 8 13.21 -6.26 42.40
N LEU A 9 13.17 -5.08 43.03
CA LEU A 9 12.43 -3.93 42.51
C LEU A 9 13.01 -3.42 41.18
N THR A 10 14.34 -3.40 41.03
CA THR A 10 15.00 -3.01 39.77
C THR A 10 14.69 -3.95 38.61
N VAL A 11 14.60 -5.26 38.86
CA VAL A 11 14.25 -6.24 37.82
C VAL A 11 12.79 -6.09 37.39
N ILE A 12 11.88 -5.85 38.34
CA ILE A 12 10.45 -5.63 38.05
C ILE A 12 10.22 -4.35 37.23
N ILE A 13 10.94 -3.27 37.57
CA ILE A 13 10.86 -2.00 36.82
C ILE A 13 11.41 -2.17 35.39
N MET A 14 12.49 -2.94 35.21
CA MET A 14 13.05 -3.22 33.89
C MET A 14 12.11 -4.08 33.02
N LEU A 15 11.38 -5.03 33.62
CA LEU A 15 10.34 -5.80 32.93
C LEU A 15 9.14 -4.92 32.53
N LEU A 16 8.71 -3.99 33.39
CA LEU A 16 7.59 -3.08 33.11
C LEU A 16 7.92 -2.03 32.02
N LEU A 17 9.19 -1.71 31.80
CA LEU A 17 9.60 -0.80 30.73
C LEU A 17 9.63 -1.47 29.33
N SER A 18 9.62 -2.80 29.27
CA SER A 18 9.64 -3.54 27.99
C SER A 18 8.27 -3.65 27.29
N VAL A 19 7.17 -3.38 28.00
CA VAL A 19 5.81 -3.40 27.42
C VAL A 19 5.41 -2.09 26.73
N ALA A 20 6.24 -1.05 26.79
CA ALA A 20 6.07 0.15 25.98
C ALA A 20 6.61 -0.06 24.56
N SER A 21 6.19 -1.14 23.90
CA SER A 21 6.32 -1.23 22.45
C SER A 21 5.35 -0.20 21.89
N PHE A 22 5.87 1.00 21.59
CA PHE A 22 5.15 2.03 20.87
C PHE A 22 4.70 1.42 19.53
N GLY A 23 3.48 0.91 19.48
CA GLY A 23 2.82 0.58 18.23
C GLY A 23 2.89 1.81 17.35
N GLN A 24 3.63 1.72 16.24
CA GLN A 24 3.73 2.83 15.29
C GLN A 24 2.30 3.18 14.88
N LYS A 25 1.85 4.38 15.27
CA LYS A 25 0.50 4.85 14.93
C LYS A 25 0.36 4.84 13.41
N CYS A 26 -0.71 4.23 12.93
CA CYS A 26 -1.00 4.17 11.51
C CYS A 26 -1.15 5.58 10.93
N LYS A 27 -0.30 5.91 9.96
CA LYS A 27 -0.40 7.15 9.18
C LYS A 27 -1.17 6.90 7.89
N TYR A 28 -2.40 7.38 7.86
CA TYR A 28 -3.28 7.31 6.70
C TYR A 28 -3.07 8.53 5.77
N GLU A 29 -3.26 8.33 4.46
CA GLU A 29 -3.44 9.44 3.51
C GLU A 29 -4.83 10.06 3.69
N LYS A 30 -5.81 9.22 4.01
CA LYS A 30 -7.20 9.58 4.30
C LYS A 30 -7.75 8.69 5.41
N ASP A 31 -8.40 9.28 6.41
CA ASP A 31 -9.13 8.58 7.45
C ASP A 31 -10.35 9.43 7.84
N GLU A 32 -11.50 9.12 7.25
CA GLU A 32 -12.73 9.91 7.36
C GLU A 32 -13.91 9.03 7.71
N LEU A 33 -14.82 9.55 8.53
CA LEU A 33 -16.12 8.96 8.82
C LEU A 33 -17.17 9.69 7.98
N ASP A 34 -17.91 8.97 7.14
CA ASP A 34 -19.03 9.54 6.39
C ASP A 34 -20.16 9.91 7.37
N PRO A 35 -20.56 11.18 7.46
CA PRO A 35 -21.60 11.62 8.40
C PRO A 35 -23.00 11.10 8.05
N MET A 36 -23.24 10.68 6.80
CA MET A 36 -24.53 10.17 6.34
C MET A 36 -24.67 8.66 6.56
N SER A 37 -23.66 7.89 6.17
CA SER A 37 -23.70 6.41 6.27
C SER A 37 -23.09 5.87 7.56
N GLY A 38 -22.25 6.65 8.26
CA GLY A 38 -21.44 6.18 9.37
C GLY A 38 -20.27 5.28 8.96
N GLU A 39 -20.00 5.15 7.65
CA GLU A 39 -18.94 4.29 7.14
C GLU A 39 -17.58 5.00 7.22
N ARG A 40 -16.58 4.32 7.79
CA ARG A 40 -15.20 4.83 7.87
C ARG A 40 -14.42 4.43 6.63
N THR A 41 -13.84 5.43 5.96
CA THR A 41 -12.95 5.26 4.80
C THR A 41 -11.51 5.52 5.20
N ARG A 42 -10.62 4.55 4.92
CA ARG A 42 -9.19 4.64 5.16
C ARG A 42 -8.39 4.37 3.90
N ILE A 43 -7.33 5.15 3.70
CA ILE A 43 -6.41 5.01 2.58
C ILE A 43 -4.97 5.03 3.08
N CYS A 44 -4.18 4.04 2.67
CA CYS A 44 -2.73 3.99 2.90
C CYS A 44 -2.00 3.94 1.57
N LYS A 45 -0.95 4.76 1.40
CA LYS A 45 -0.19 4.86 0.14
C LYS A 45 1.26 4.42 0.29
N ILE A 46 1.75 3.76 -0.73
CA ILE A 46 3.14 3.31 -0.89
C ILE A 46 3.66 3.80 -2.23
N SER A 47 4.76 4.56 -2.22
CA SER A 47 5.44 4.94 -3.45
C SER A 47 6.23 3.77 -4.01
N LEU A 48 6.10 3.55 -5.31
CA LEU A 48 6.78 2.48 -6.04
C LEU A 48 7.87 3.07 -6.94
N ASN A 49 8.98 2.34 -7.13
CA ASN A 49 10.07 2.78 -7.99
C ASN A 49 10.01 2.05 -9.32
N HIS A 50 10.09 2.79 -10.43
CA HIS A 50 10.30 2.21 -11.74
C HIS A 50 11.79 2.35 -12.12
N PRO A 51 12.42 1.35 -12.76
CA PRO A 51 13.84 1.41 -13.15
C PRO A 51 14.20 2.68 -13.94
N ASN A 52 13.34 3.08 -14.88
CA ASN A 52 13.60 4.20 -15.77
C ASN A 52 13.38 5.58 -15.15
N ASN A 53 12.94 5.69 -13.88
CA ASN A 53 12.66 6.93 -13.12
C ASN A 53 11.68 7.96 -13.72
N ILE A 54 11.40 7.91 -15.03
CA ILE A 54 10.47 8.76 -15.80
C ILE A 54 9.02 8.38 -15.48
N ILE A 55 8.79 7.09 -15.22
CA ILE A 55 7.49 6.56 -14.79
C ILE A 55 7.49 6.56 -13.26
N LYS A 56 6.52 7.23 -12.66
CA LYS A 56 6.29 7.15 -11.21
C LYS A 56 5.08 6.28 -10.95
N GLY A 57 5.17 5.43 -9.93
CA GLY A 57 4.09 4.56 -9.51
C GLY A 57 3.78 4.73 -8.02
N TYR A 58 2.56 4.40 -7.63
CA TYR A 58 2.20 4.16 -6.24
C TYR A 58 1.15 3.06 -6.15
N LEU A 59 1.14 2.35 -5.02
CA LEU A 59 0.04 1.47 -4.65
C LEU A 59 -0.70 2.10 -3.46
N LYS A 60 -2.02 2.15 -3.52
CA LYS A 60 -2.83 2.44 -2.33
C LYS A 60 -3.66 1.23 -1.93
N PHE A 61 -3.83 1.10 -0.63
CA PHE A 61 -4.80 0.23 -0.01
C PHE A 61 -6.00 1.07 0.40
N HIS A 62 -7.18 0.68 -0.06
CA HIS A 62 -8.45 1.32 0.27
C HIS A 62 -9.26 0.39 1.15
N ARG A 63 -9.89 0.96 2.17
CA ARG A 63 -10.97 0.30 2.90
C ARG A 63 -12.11 1.27 3.14
N ALA A 64 -13.31 0.83 2.85
CA ALA A 64 -14.56 1.49 3.21
C ALA A 64 -15.46 0.39 3.79
N GLY A 65 -15.70 0.45 5.11
CA GLY A 65 -16.38 -0.62 5.83
C GLY A 65 -15.66 -1.97 5.68
N ASN A 66 -16.32 -2.93 5.01
CA ASN A 66 -15.77 -4.26 4.70
C ASN A 66 -15.28 -4.41 3.25
N ASN A 67 -15.31 -3.32 2.47
CA ASN A 67 -14.85 -3.32 1.08
C ASN A 67 -13.37 -2.97 1.02
N TYR A 68 -12.60 -3.78 0.31
CA TYR A 68 -11.16 -3.60 0.12
C TYR A 68 -10.83 -3.45 -1.37
N GLU A 69 -9.98 -2.48 -1.70
CA GLU A 69 -9.49 -2.29 -3.06
C GLU A 69 -8.00 -1.90 -3.06
N LEU A 70 -7.31 -2.28 -4.14
CA LEU A 70 -5.97 -1.81 -4.44
C LEU A 70 -6.04 -0.79 -5.59
N GLU A 71 -5.43 0.38 -5.43
CA GLU A 71 -5.26 1.37 -6.50
C GLU A 71 -3.79 1.41 -6.95
N LEU A 72 -3.50 0.99 -8.18
CA LEU A 72 -2.22 1.22 -8.83
C LEU A 72 -2.28 2.55 -9.60
N GLY A 73 -1.62 3.55 -9.06
CA GLY A 73 -1.47 4.85 -9.71
C GLY A 73 -0.17 4.93 -10.51
N ILE A 74 -0.26 5.36 -11.76
CA ILE A 74 0.88 5.49 -12.67
C ILE A 74 0.88 6.89 -13.26
N ARG A 75 2.07 7.50 -13.31
CA ARG A 75 2.30 8.80 -13.95
C ARG A 75 3.41 8.70 -14.97
N TYR A 76 3.09 9.04 -16.22
CA TYR A 76 4.04 9.21 -17.31
C TYR A 76 4.33 10.70 -17.51
N GLN A 77 5.60 11.04 -17.77
CA GLN A 77 6.02 12.36 -18.24
C GLN A 77 5.94 12.45 -19.78
N SER A 78 4.78 12.14 -20.33
CA SER A 78 4.46 12.25 -21.76
C SER A 78 2.95 12.07 -21.93
N LYS A 79 2.40 12.53 -23.05
CA LYS A 79 1.01 12.24 -23.43
C LYS A 79 0.87 10.78 -23.85
N ARG A 80 -0.02 10.03 -23.21
CA ARG A 80 -0.41 8.66 -23.56
C ARG A 80 -1.94 8.59 -23.61
N SER A 81 -2.49 8.05 -24.68
CA SER A 81 -3.94 8.08 -24.93
C SER A 81 -4.59 6.68 -24.98
N PHE A 82 -3.94 5.67 -24.41
CA PHE A 82 -4.45 4.31 -24.47
C PHE A 82 -5.46 4.04 -23.34
N LYS A 83 -6.39 3.11 -23.59
CA LYS A 83 -7.29 2.59 -22.56
C LYS A 83 -6.63 1.38 -21.90
N ILE A 84 -6.74 1.27 -20.58
CA ILE A 84 -6.42 0.02 -19.88
C ILE A 84 -7.73 -0.76 -19.75
N PRO A 85 -7.86 -1.93 -20.38
CA PRO A 85 -9.10 -2.69 -20.36
C PRO A 85 -9.41 -3.22 -18.96
N GLN A 86 -10.71 -3.41 -18.68
CA GLN A 86 -11.17 -4.24 -17.58
C GLN A 86 -10.54 -5.64 -17.66
N GLY A 87 -10.23 -6.23 -16.51
CA GLY A 87 -9.60 -7.54 -16.44
C GLY A 87 -8.09 -7.52 -16.66
N THR A 88 -7.46 -6.35 -16.85
CA THR A 88 -6.00 -6.22 -16.79
C THR A 88 -5.49 -6.75 -15.45
N GLU A 89 -4.47 -7.61 -15.51
CA GLU A 89 -3.90 -8.24 -14.33
C GLU A 89 -2.81 -7.36 -13.69
N MET A 90 -2.82 -7.32 -12.36
CA MET A 90 -1.70 -6.89 -11.53
C MET A 90 -1.22 -8.07 -10.70
N LYS A 91 0.09 -8.31 -10.72
CA LYS A 91 0.79 -9.30 -9.90
C LYS A 91 1.62 -8.59 -8.83
N ILE A 92 1.51 -9.04 -7.60
CA ILE A 92 2.33 -8.58 -6.47
C ILE A 92 3.17 -9.76 -5.98
N LYS A 93 4.50 -9.59 -5.96
CA LYS A 93 5.42 -10.55 -5.34
C LYS A 93 5.65 -10.17 -3.88
N LEU A 94 5.24 -11.04 -2.98
CA LEU A 94 5.45 -10.93 -1.55
C LEU A 94 6.91 -11.22 -1.17
N GLU A 95 7.31 -10.83 0.05
CA GLU A 95 8.69 -11.05 0.51
C GLU A 95 9.01 -12.54 0.71
N ASP A 96 8.01 -13.36 1.00
CA ASP A 96 8.15 -14.83 1.05
C ASP A 96 8.27 -15.49 -0.35
N GLY A 97 8.19 -14.70 -1.42
CA GLY A 97 8.29 -15.17 -2.80
C GLY A 97 6.96 -15.52 -3.45
N THR A 98 5.85 -15.58 -2.69
CA THR A 98 4.50 -15.83 -3.21
C THR A 98 4.09 -14.72 -4.17
N ILE A 99 3.34 -15.09 -5.22
CA ILE A 99 2.77 -14.14 -6.17
C ILE A 99 1.25 -14.15 -6.02
N VAL A 100 0.67 -12.97 -5.82
CA VAL A 100 -0.79 -12.77 -5.77
C VAL A 100 -1.21 -11.96 -6.99
N SER A 101 -2.29 -12.40 -7.64
CA SER A 101 -2.84 -11.75 -8.84
C SER A 101 -4.18 -11.08 -8.53
N PHE A 102 -4.39 -9.91 -9.12
CA PHE A 102 -5.62 -9.15 -9.03
C PHE A 102 -6.06 -8.68 -10.41
N LEU A 103 -7.37 -8.63 -10.66
CA LEU A 103 -7.93 -8.19 -11.93
C LEU A 103 -8.59 -6.82 -11.77
N SER A 104 -8.36 -5.95 -12.76
CA SER A 104 -8.99 -4.62 -12.76
C SER A 104 -10.51 -4.75 -12.90
N ASN A 105 -11.25 -3.93 -12.16
CA ASN A 105 -12.71 -4.03 -12.09
C ASN A 105 -13.45 -3.24 -13.17
N LYS A 106 -12.76 -2.38 -13.92
CA LYS A 106 -13.34 -1.52 -14.97
C LYS A 106 -12.28 -1.04 -15.96
N ASP A 107 -12.75 -0.55 -17.10
CA ASP A 107 -11.94 0.18 -18.06
C ASP A 107 -11.40 1.49 -17.44
N ILE A 108 -10.12 1.78 -17.68
CA ILE A 108 -9.46 3.00 -17.19
C ILE A 108 -9.00 3.85 -18.37
N PHE A 109 -9.35 5.14 -18.31
CA PHE A 109 -8.97 6.16 -19.27
C PHE A 109 -7.86 7.06 -18.69
N PRO A 110 -7.01 7.63 -19.55
CA PRO A 110 -5.97 8.54 -19.10
C PRO A 110 -6.55 9.87 -18.61
N ASN A 111 -6.01 10.37 -17.51
CA ASN A 111 -6.20 11.75 -17.06
C ASN A 111 -4.94 12.57 -17.36
N PHE A 112 -5.10 13.79 -17.84
CA PHE A 112 -3.96 14.65 -18.20
C PHE A 112 -3.80 15.80 -17.21
N THR A 113 -2.55 16.15 -16.91
CA THR A 113 -2.21 17.37 -16.18
C THR A 113 -1.08 18.08 -16.91
N VAL A 114 -1.22 19.39 -17.11
CA VAL A 114 -0.20 20.22 -17.76
C VAL A 114 0.51 21.02 -16.69
N LEU A 115 1.83 20.86 -16.59
CA LEU A 115 2.70 21.65 -15.74
C LEU A 115 3.80 22.20 -16.65
N ASP A 116 3.59 23.43 -17.12
CA ASP A 116 4.31 24.09 -18.21
C ASP A 116 5.83 23.81 -18.24
N PRO A 117 6.42 23.32 -19.35
CA PRO A 117 5.80 22.90 -20.63
C PRO A 117 5.47 21.39 -20.69
N THR A 118 5.43 20.71 -19.55
CA THR A 118 5.36 19.24 -19.47
C THR A 118 3.91 18.74 -19.34
N ILE A 119 3.55 17.76 -20.17
CA ILE A 119 2.28 17.03 -20.04
C ILE A 119 2.52 15.73 -19.26
N PHE A 120 1.74 15.52 -18.20
CA PHE A 120 1.68 14.28 -17.46
C PHE A 120 0.42 13.50 -17.80
N THR A 121 0.58 12.20 -18.03
CA THR A 121 -0.55 11.27 -18.13
C THR A 121 -0.64 10.43 -16.88
N HIS A 122 -1.85 10.35 -16.32
CA HIS A 122 -2.17 9.62 -15.11
C HIS A 122 -3.12 8.47 -15.43
N TYR A 123 -2.81 7.29 -14.89
CA TYR A 123 -3.72 6.15 -14.82
C TYR A 123 -3.92 5.77 -13.36
N GLN A 124 -5.16 5.46 -12.98
CA GLN A 124 -5.53 4.96 -11.66
C GLN A 124 -6.33 3.70 -11.84
N VAL A 125 -5.67 2.56 -11.70
CA VAL A 125 -6.29 1.25 -11.93
C VAL A 125 -6.71 0.66 -10.60
N PHE A 126 -8.00 0.33 -10.49
CA PHE A 126 -8.59 -0.25 -9.29
C PHE A 126 -8.73 -1.76 -9.47
N TYR A 127 -8.26 -2.49 -8.46
CA TYR A 127 -8.30 -3.94 -8.40
C TYR A 127 -9.09 -4.34 -7.16
N LYS A 128 -10.04 -5.25 -7.34
CA LYS A 128 -10.75 -5.87 -6.23
C LYS A 128 -9.80 -6.81 -5.50
N CYS A 129 -9.85 -6.78 -4.18
CA CYS A 129 -9.14 -7.74 -3.32
C CYS A 129 -10.03 -8.10 -2.14
N THR A 130 -9.74 -9.24 -1.51
CA THR A 130 -10.43 -9.65 -0.29
C THR A 130 -9.65 -9.19 0.94
N LYS A 131 -10.28 -9.32 2.12
CA LYS A 131 -9.59 -9.09 3.39
C LYS A 131 -8.39 -10.03 3.53
N GLU A 132 -8.55 -11.29 3.14
CA GLU A 132 -7.52 -12.34 3.21
C GLU A 132 -6.31 -11.99 2.33
N ASP A 133 -6.53 -11.34 1.18
CA ASP A 133 -5.44 -10.85 0.35
C ASP A 133 -4.63 -9.76 1.06
N ILE A 134 -5.32 -8.81 1.73
CA ILE A 134 -4.67 -7.77 2.53
C ILE A 134 -3.94 -8.37 3.73
N GLU A 135 -4.53 -9.37 4.40
CA GLU A 135 -3.89 -10.10 5.49
C GLU A 135 -2.60 -10.79 5.02
N ARG A 136 -2.64 -11.45 3.87
CA ARG A 136 -1.45 -12.07 3.26
C ARG A 136 -0.35 -11.05 2.99
N ILE A 137 -0.70 -9.90 2.39
CA ILE A 137 0.26 -8.81 2.16
C ILE A 137 0.78 -8.24 3.49
N SER A 138 -0.06 -8.14 4.52
CA SER A 138 0.33 -7.60 5.82
C SER A 138 1.29 -8.51 6.59
N GLY A 139 1.27 -9.82 6.32
CA GLY A 139 2.14 -10.80 6.99
C GLY A 139 3.61 -10.65 6.61
N THR A 140 3.90 -10.37 5.33
CA THR A 140 5.28 -10.38 4.80
C THR A 140 5.67 -9.10 4.08
N GLY A 141 4.72 -8.30 3.63
CA GLY A 141 4.95 -7.17 2.75
C GLY A 141 5.23 -7.62 1.32
N PHE A 142 5.55 -6.66 0.44
CA PHE A 142 5.84 -6.95 -0.96
C PHE A 142 7.07 -6.20 -1.47
N SER A 143 7.72 -6.80 -2.46
CA SER A 143 8.94 -6.29 -3.08
C SER A 143 8.75 -5.85 -4.53
N VAL A 144 7.80 -6.46 -5.24
CA VAL A 144 7.54 -6.19 -6.66
C VAL A 144 6.04 -6.05 -6.92
N VAL A 145 5.69 -5.05 -7.74
CA VAL A 145 4.36 -4.89 -8.32
C VAL A 145 4.52 -4.85 -9.83
N GLN A 146 3.78 -5.68 -10.54
CA GLN A 146 3.84 -5.80 -11.98
C GLN A 146 2.44 -5.72 -12.57
N SER A 147 2.27 -5.01 -13.68
CA SER A 147 1.01 -4.98 -14.40
C SER A 147 1.27 -4.87 -15.90
N GLU A 148 0.40 -5.53 -16.68
CA GLU A 148 0.48 -5.56 -18.14
C GLU A 148 -0.45 -4.50 -18.71
N PHE A 149 0.13 -3.47 -19.30
CA PHE A 149 -0.61 -2.49 -20.09
C PHE A 149 -0.42 -2.78 -21.56
N VAL A 150 -1.34 -2.25 -22.38
CA VAL A 150 -1.52 -2.53 -23.81
C VAL A 150 -0.25 -2.93 -24.56
N ASP A 151 0.80 -2.11 -24.48
CA ASP A 151 2.05 -2.28 -25.21
C ASP A 151 3.27 -2.61 -24.33
N GLN A 152 3.10 -2.69 -23.01
CA GLN A 152 4.23 -2.80 -22.09
C GLN A 152 3.88 -3.46 -20.76
N LYS A 153 4.84 -4.24 -20.28
CA LYS A 153 4.86 -4.71 -18.90
C LYS A 153 5.54 -3.67 -18.02
N LEU A 154 4.80 -3.05 -17.11
CA LEU A 154 5.40 -2.21 -16.09
C LEU A 154 5.76 -3.05 -14.88
N THR A 155 7.01 -2.93 -14.44
CA THR A 155 7.50 -3.58 -13.23
C THR A 155 8.03 -2.51 -12.29
N PHE A 156 7.43 -2.43 -11.12
CA PHE A 156 7.85 -1.55 -10.05
C PHE A 156 8.45 -2.34 -8.91
N THR A 157 9.42 -1.74 -8.23
CA THR A 157 10.09 -2.33 -7.08
C THR A 157 10.00 -1.46 -5.85
N VAL A 158 9.93 -2.12 -4.70
CA VAL A 158 10.07 -1.51 -3.39
C VAL A 158 11.48 -1.77 -2.91
N LYS A 159 12.16 -0.71 -2.44
CA LYS A 159 13.50 -0.87 -1.84
C LYS A 159 13.39 -1.77 -0.62
N LYS A 160 14.34 -2.69 -0.41
CA LYS A 160 14.35 -3.64 0.73
C LYS A 160 14.01 -2.99 2.08
N LYS A 161 14.58 -1.80 2.35
CA LYS A 161 14.31 -1.02 3.58
C LYS A 161 12.86 -0.54 3.77
N LYS A 162 12.03 -0.58 2.72
CA LYS A 162 10.63 -0.17 2.71
C LYS A 162 9.65 -1.36 2.70
N ILE A 163 10.13 -2.60 2.63
CA ILE A 163 9.23 -3.77 2.57
C ILE A 163 8.43 -3.91 3.86
N ALA A 164 9.06 -3.73 5.01
CA ALA A 164 8.36 -3.67 6.31
C ALA A 164 7.32 -2.53 6.37
N GLU A 165 7.59 -1.39 5.71
CA GLU A 165 6.61 -0.31 5.58
C GLU A 165 5.37 -0.79 4.81
N THR A 166 5.54 -1.60 3.75
CA THR A 166 4.42 -2.12 2.97
C THR A 166 3.51 -3.05 3.78
N ALA A 167 4.11 -3.95 4.57
CA ALA A 167 3.40 -4.85 5.48
C ALA A 167 2.63 -4.04 6.54
N HIS A 168 3.29 -3.05 7.13
CA HIS A 168 2.68 -2.17 8.12
C HIS A 168 1.50 -1.36 7.54
N LYS A 169 1.64 -0.81 6.33
CA LYS A 169 0.55 -0.09 5.66
C LYS A 169 -0.66 -0.98 5.35
N ALA A 170 -0.43 -2.22 4.91
CA ALA A 170 -1.51 -3.20 4.73
C ALA A 170 -2.20 -3.51 6.06
N LYS A 171 -1.42 -3.75 7.13
CA LYS A 171 -1.95 -3.99 8.49
C LYS A 171 -2.78 -2.82 9.01
N CYS A 172 -2.37 -1.59 8.73
CA CYS A 172 -3.11 -0.39 9.15
C CYS A 172 -4.52 -0.30 8.57
N ILE A 173 -4.75 -0.87 7.40
CA ILE A 173 -6.07 -0.89 6.77
C ILE A 173 -6.96 -1.97 7.39
N LEU A 174 -6.38 -3.05 7.93
CA LEU A 174 -7.10 -4.09 8.66
C LEU A 174 -7.52 -3.68 10.08
N SER A 175 -6.94 -2.61 10.61
CA SER A 175 -7.24 -2.11 11.96
C SER A 175 -8.59 -1.38 11.97
N ASP A 176 -9.30 -1.40 13.10
CA ASP A 176 -10.52 -0.61 13.37
C ASP A 176 -10.22 0.60 14.27
#